data_AF-A0A7W9STB1-F1
#
_entry.id   AF-A0A7W9STB1-F1
#
_cell.length_a   1.000
_cell.length_b   1.000
_cell.length_c   1.000
_cell.angle_alpha   90.00
_cell.angle_beta   90.00
_cell.angle_gamma   90.00
#
_symmetry.space_group_name_H-M   'P 1'
#
loop_
_entity.id
_entity.type
_entity.pdbx_description
1 polymer ?
#
loop_
_entity_poly.entity_id
_entity_poly.type
_entity_poly.pdbx_seq_one_letter_code
_entity_poly.pdbx_strand_id
1 'polypeptide(L)'
;MVKQEKKVPPSAAQAELERLQNEQRQRQQEFFKRLEKLKDSEQQRAYQDFNTRLFSDFWPRYQALIKKTKGGVQVRARMAAMELAQGAQKPGQADQLIADILRENRDQAETAQLAMSLRYDNYQPEKKATIKAKLDALGKSKDATVRAAALYALAEVTKDTDAKSAIPLYRRLLAQYPTSSYAKLATGAIFESEHLQVGMIAPEITGPDQEGKTFQLSEYRGKVVVLDFWGFW
;
A
#
# COMPACT_ATOMS: atom_id res chain seq x y z
N MET A 1 -4.92 -32.96 15.50
CA MET A 1 -4.48 -32.08 16.62
C MET A 1 -3.70 -30.91 16.03
N VAL A 2 -4.34 -29.75 15.89
CA VAL A 2 -3.66 -28.51 15.46
C VAL A 2 -2.83 -28.02 16.65
N LYS A 3 -1.50 -28.02 16.52
CA LYS A 3 -0.62 -27.39 17.50
C LYS A 3 -0.96 -25.90 17.53
N GLN A 4 -1.58 -25.43 18.61
CA GLN A 4 -1.67 -24.01 18.90
C GLN A 4 -0.23 -23.48 19.03
N GLU A 5 0.22 -22.73 18.04
CA GLU A 5 1.45 -21.95 18.15
C GLU A 5 1.28 -21.01 19.36
N LYS A 6 2.10 -21.23 20.40
CA LYS A 6 2.19 -20.34 21.54
C LYS A 6 2.62 -18.96 21.02
N LYS A 7 1.70 -18.00 20.99
CA LYS A 7 2.02 -16.60 20.69
C LYS A 7 3.04 -16.11 21.72
N VAL A 8 4.26 -15.87 21.27
CA VAL A 8 5.30 -15.22 22.07
C VAL A 8 4.79 -13.80 22.40
N PRO A 9 4.83 -13.37 23.67
CA PRO A 9 4.37 -12.04 24.03
C PRO A 9 5.21 -10.96 23.33
N PRO A 10 4.58 -9.84 22.91
CA PRO A 10 5.28 -8.76 22.23
C PRO A 10 6.40 -8.19 23.12
N SER A 11 7.52 -7.79 22.52
CA SER A 11 8.57 -7.06 23.23
C SER A 11 8.03 -5.74 23.80
N ALA A 12 8.68 -5.17 24.81
CA ALA A 12 8.25 -3.88 25.38
C ALA A 12 8.17 -2.77 24.32
N ALA A 13 9.12 -2.75 23.38
CA ALA A 13 9.12 -1.83 22.25
C ALA A 13 7.96 -2.07 21.27
N GLN A 14 7.61 -3.34 21.03
CA GLN A 14 6.46 -3.71 20.22
C GLN A 14 5.15 -3.25 20.86
N ALA A 15 4.97 -3.55 22.15
CA ALA A 15 3.78 -3.15 22.90
C ALA A 15 3.63 -1.62 22.95
N GLU A 16 4.74 -0.89 23.05
CA GLU A 16 4.71 0.58 23.02
C GLU A 16 4.33 1.12 21.64
N LEU A 17 4.88 0.57 20.56
CA LEU A 17 4.47 0.93 19.20
C LEU A 17 2.97 0.71 18.99
N GLU A 18 2.46 -0.46 19.39
CA GLU A 18 1.04 -0.80 19.27
C GLU A 18 0.17 0.17 20.09
N ARG A 19 0.59 0.56 21.29
CA ARG A 19 -0.12 1.58 22.09
C ARG A 19 -0.17 2.92 21.37
N LEU A 20 0.96 3.41 20.85
CA LEU A 20 1.00 4.68 20.10
C LEU A 20 0.07 4.64 18.87
N GLN A 21 0.13 3.55 18.10
CA GLN A 21 -0.71 3.40 16.91
C GLN A 21 -2.20 3.31 17.26
N ASN A 22 -2.55 2.62 18.35
CA ASN A 22 -3.93 2.53 18.80
C ASN A 22 -4.48 3.88 19.28
N GLU A 23 -3.68 4.62 20.06
CA GLU A 23 -4.06 5.96 20.51
C GLU A 23 -4.24 6.93 19.32
N GLN A 24 -3.31 6.91 18.36
CA GLN A 24 -3.41 7.72 17.15
C GLN A 24 -4.68 7.36 16.35
N ARG A 25 -4.94 6.07 16.15
CA ARG A 25 -6.10 5.58 15.41
C ARG A 25 -7.42 5.98 16.08
N GLN A 26 -7.50 5.89 17.42
CA GLN A 26 -8.68 6.33 18.17
C GLN A 26 -8.94 7.82 17.95
N ARG A 27 -7.91 8.67 18.05
CA ARG A 27 -8.05 10.11 17.80
C ARG A 27 -8.50 10.42 16.37
N GLN A 28 -7.95 9.70 15.39
CA GLN A 28 -8.37 9.82 13.99
C GLN A 28 -9.83 9.41 13.80
N GLN A 29 -10.25 8.28 14.36
CA GLN A 29 -11.64 7.81 14.28
C GLN A 29 -12.62 8.78 14.92
N GLU A 30 -12.30 9.31 16.10
CA GLU A 30 -13.11 10.33 16.76
C GLU A 30 -13.19 11.62 15.94
N PHE A 31 -12.08 12.02 15.32
CA PHE A 31 -12.04 13.17 14.44
C PHE A 31 -12.90 12.97 13.19
N PHE A 32 -12.78 11.84 12.48
CA PHE A 32 -13.58 11.57 11.28
C PHE A 32 -15.08 11.54 11.58
N LYS A 33 -15.51 10.96 12.71
CA LYS A 33 -16.92 11.01 13.18
C LYS A 33 -17.43 12.44 13.43
N ARG A 34 -16.54 13.37 13.76
CA ARG A 34 -16.88 14.80 13.92
C ARG A 34 -16.83 15.52 12.58
N LEU A 35 -15.87 15.18 11.72
CA LEU A 35 -15.67 15.75 10.40
C LEU A 35 -16.91 15.56 9.51
N GLU A 36 -17.51 14.36 9.54
CA GLU A 36 -18.75 14.02 8.83
C GLU A 36 -19.95 14.91 9.20
N LYS A 37 -19.89 15.60 10.34
CA LYS A 37 -20.95 16.50 10.82
C LYS A 37 -20.71 17.97 10.44
N LEU A 38 -19.55 18.29 9.89
CA LEU A 38 -19.18 19.63 9.46
C LEU A 38 -19.63 19.89 8.03
N LYS A 39 -19.84 21.17 7.69
CA LYS A 39 -20.07 21.58 6.30
C LYS A 39 -18.81 21.35 5.48
N ASP A 40 -18.95 21.01 4.20
CA ASP A 40 -17.81 20.76 3.29
C ASP A 40 -16.81 21.92 3.26
N SER A 41 -17.29 23.16 3.34
CA SER A 41 -16.46 24.36 3.39
C SER A 41 -15.57 24.47 4.64
N GLU A 42 -15.90 23.76 5.71
CA GLU A 42 -15.18 23.76 6.99
C GLU A 42 -14.29 22.52 7.15
N GLN A 43 -14.62 21.42 6.47
CA GLN A 43 -13.92 20.14 6.59
C GLN A 43 -12.43 20.24 6.25
N GLN A 44 -12.07 20.95 5.18
CA GLN A 44 -10.67 21.07 4.76
C GLN A 44 -9.80 21.74 5.85
N ARG A 45 -10.28 22.83 6.44
CA ARG A 45 -9.56 23.52 7.52
C ARG A 45 -9.48 22.66 8.77
N ALA A 46 -10.59 22.02 9.15
CA ALA A 46 -10.63 21.11 10.29
C ALA A 46 -9.63 19.95 10.12
N TYR A 47 -9.50 19.40 8.91
CA TYR A 47 -8.57 18.33 8.57
C TYR A 47 -7.11 18.78 8.71
N GLN A 48 -6.76 19.96 8.20
CA GLN A 48 -5.42 20.53 8.32
C GLN A 48 -5.05 20.82 9.79
N ASP A 49 -5.97 21.44 10.54
CA ASP A 49 -5.76 21.75 11.96
C ASP A 49 -5.59 20.48 12.79
N PHE A 50 -6.42 19.45 12.53
CA PHE A 50 -6.32 18.16 13.19
C PHE A 50 -4.97 17.50 12.94
N ASN A 51 -4.55 17.38 11.67
CA ASN A 51 -3.28 16.74 11.35
C ASN A 51 -2.07 17.51 11.90
N THR A 52 -2.12 18.85 11.93
CA THR A 52 -1.07 19.68 12.55
C THR A 52 -0.93 19.40 14.05
N ARG A 53 -2.07 19.26 14.76
CA ARG A 53 -2.09 18.92 16.20
C ARG A 53 -1.66 17.49 16.44
N LEU A 54 -2.15 16.55 15.63
CA LEU A 54 -1.79 15.13 15.71
C LEU A 54 -0.27 14.96 15.52
N PHE A 55 0.30 15.64 14.53
CA PHE A 55 1.75 15.66 14.30
C PHE A 55 2.51 16.21 15.50
N SER A 56 2.10 17.37 16.02
CA SER A 56 2.79 18.01 17.15
C SER A 56 2.86 17.12 18.41
N ASP A 57 1.84 16.30 18.66
CA ASP A 57 1.82 15.35 19.79
C ASP A 57 2.62 14.06 19.49
N PHE A 58 2.30 13.38 18.39
CA PHE A 58 2.82 12.05 18.13
C PHE A 58 4.24 12.05 17.57
N TRP A 59 4.67 13.11 16.88
CA TRP A 59 5.99 13.19 16.27
C TRP A 59 7.14 12.99 17.28
N PRO A 60 7.25 13.75 18.39
CA PRO A 60 8.33 13.53 19.36
C PRO A 60 8.28 12.13 20.00
N ARG A 61 7.09 11.55 20.16
CA ARG A 61 6.90 10.21 20.73
C ARG A 61 7.41 9.12 19.78
N TYR A 62 7.09 9.22 18.49
CA TYR A 62 7.67 8.32 17.48
C TYR A 62 9.18 8.51 17.35
N GLN A 63 9.69 9.75 17.39
CA GLN A 63 11.13 9.99 17.37
C GLN A 63 11.86 9.31 18.55
N ALA A 64 11.30 9.41 19.75
CA ALA A 64 11.83 8.72 20.93
C ALA A 64 11.81 7.20 20.76
N LEU A 65 10.71 6.65 20.21
CA LEU A 65 10.58 5.22 19.93
C LEU A 65 11.58 4.73 18.87
N ILE A 66 11.77 5.47 17.78
CA ILE A 66 12.71 5.13 16.71
C ILE A 66 14.14 5.06 17.24
N LYS A 67 14.54 5.98 18.15
CA LYS A 67 15.89 6.01 18.74
C LYS A 67 16.20 4.79 19.61
N LYS A 68 15.19 4.22 20.28
CA LYS A 68 15.37 3.06 21.19
C LYS A 68 15.09 1.70 20.56
N THR A 69 14.64 1.67 19.31
CA THR A 69 14.26 0.43 18.61
C THR A 69 15.21 0.11 17.47
N LYS A 70 15.24 -1.16 17.07
CA LYS A 70 15.99 -1.66 15.92
C LYS A 70 15.13 -2.66 15.13
N GLY A 71 15.59 -3.01 13.93
CA GLY A 71 14.95 -4.02 13.09
C GLY A 71 13.52 -3.66 12.70
N GLY A 72 12.67 -4.67 12.55
CA GLY A 72 11.29 -4.51 12.09
C GLY A 72 10.41 -3.56 12.91
N VAL A 73 10.61 -3.48 14.23
CA VAL A 73 9.87 -2.52 15.09
C VAL A 73 10.24 -1.08 14.74
N GLN A 74 11.54 -0.83 14.47
CA GLN A 74 12.01 0.49 14.06
C GLN A 74 11.46 0.88 12.69
N VAL A 75 11.38 -0.06 11.73
CA VAL A 75 10.75 0.17 10.43
C VAL A 75 9.30 0.60 10.60
N ARG A 76 8.50 -0.15 11.36
CA ARG A 76 7.09 0.17 11.57
C ARG A 76 6.89 1.50 12.30
N ALA A 77 7.76 1.85 13.25
CA ALA A 77 7.75 3.16 13.88
C ALA A 77 8.08 4.29 12.88
N ARG A 78 9.07 4.09 12.00
CA ARG A 78 9.40 5.04 10.91
C ARG A 78 8.26 5.20 9.91
N MET A 79 7.59 4.12 9.53
CA MET A 79 6.42 4.14 8.64
C MET A 79 5.25 4.90 9.27
N ALA A 80 4.94 4.66 10.55
CA ALA A 80 3.89 5.40 11.24
C ALA A 80 4.20 6.91 11.36
N ALA A 81 5.47 7.25 11.63
CA ALA A 81 5.92 8.64 11.65
C ALA A 81 5.87 9.29 10.25
N MET A 82 6.13 8.51 9.20
CA MET A 82 6.07 8.98 7.80
C MET A 82 4.63 9.33 7.42
N GLU A 83 3.66 8.47 7.73
CA GLU A 83 2.23 8.73 7.52
C GLU A 83 1.76 9.98 8.28
N LEU A 84 2.22 10.13 9.54
CA LEU A 84 1.94 11.31 10.36
C LEU A 84 2.49 12.60 9.72
N ALA A 85 3.73 12.56 9.22
CA ALA A 85 4.35 13.69 8.53
C ALA A 85 3.63 14.04 7.21
N GLN A 86 3.21 13.04 6.44
CA GLN A 86 2.44 13.24 5.21
C GLN A 86 1.09 13.92 5.50
N GLY A 87 0.34 13.44 6.50
CA GLY A 87 -0.95 14.03 6.89
C GLY A 87 -0.83 15.50 7.32
N ALA A 88 0.27 15.87 7.99
CA ALA A 88 0.55 17.24 8.40
C ALA A 88 1.28 18.09 7.34
N GLN A 89 1.39 17.60 6.10
CA GLN A 89 2.06 18.27 4.98
C GLN A 89 3.51 18.66 5.31
N LYS A 90 4.25 17.71 5.88
CA LYS A 90 5.66 17.80 6.25
C LYS A 90 6.54 16.91 5.35
N PRO A 91 6.67 17.22 4.04
CA PRO A 91 7.32 16.33 3.08
C PRO A 91 8.80 16.08 3.39
N GLY A 92 9.54 17.08 3.90
CA GLY A 92 10.94 16.91 4.27
C GLY A 92 11.16 15.88 5.38
N GLN A 93 10.27 15.84 6.38
CA GLN A 93 10.29 14.85 7.45
C GLN A 93 9.96 13.45 6.93
N ALA A 94 8.97 13.33 6.03
CA ALA A 94 8.61 12.07 5.41
C ALA A 94 9.76 11.52 4.54
N ASP A 95 10.36 12.35 3.69
CA ASP A 95 11.48 11.97 2.85
C ASP A 95 12.72 11.56 3.66
N GLN A 96 12.99 12.24 4.78
CA GLN A 96 14.07 11.85 5.69
C GLN A 96 13.83 10.46 6.27
N LEU A 97 12.60 10.14 6.69
CA LEU A 97 12.26 8.82 7.21
C LEU A 97 12.42 7.72 6.14
N ILE A 98 12.01 8.01 4.90
CA ILE A 98 12.24 7.09 3.76
C ILE A 98 13.74 6.85 3.57
N ALA A 99 14.54 7.91 3.55
CA ALA A 99 16.00 7.80 3.40
C ALA A 99 16.64 6.98 4.54
N ASP A 100 16.16 7.17 5.77
CA ASP A 100 16.64 6.41 6.94
C ASP A 100 16.26 4.92 6.85
N ILE A 101 15.05 4.57 6.39
CA ILE A 101 14.66 3.17 6.16
C ILE A 101 15.57 2.54 5.10
N LEU A 102 15.79 3.22 3.97
CA LEU A 102 16.64 2.73 2.89
C LEU A 102 18.10 2.53 3.33
N ARG A 103 18.60 3.38 4.23
CA ARG A 103 19.98 3.34 4.72
C ARG A 103 20.19 2.30 5.82
N GLU A 104 19.26 2.18 6.76
CA GLU A 104 19.48 1.44 8.00
C GLU A 104 18.61 0.19 8.15
N ASN A 105 17.49 0.10 7.43
CA ASN A 105 16.52 -0.98 7.60
C ASN A 105 16.09 -1.67 6.30
N ARG A 106 16.78 -1.41 5.18
CA ARG A 106 16.44 -1.99 3.88
C ARG A 106 16.28 -3.52 3.91
N ASP A 107 17.07 -4.19 4.72
CA ASP A 107 17.13 -5.65 4.80
C ASP A 107 16.14 -6.24 5.82
N GLN A 108 15.22 -5.44 6.37
CA GLN A 108 14.14 -5.91 7.25
C GLN A 108 12.89 -6.22 6.42
N ALA A 109 12.22 -7.35 6.68
CA ALA A 109 11.05 -7.78 5.93
C ALA A 109 9.92 -6.73 5.93
N GLU A 110 9.73 -5.99 7.03
CA GLU A 110 8.75 -4.92 7.15
C GLU A 110 8.96 -3.78 6.14
N THR A 111 10.18 -3.61 5.62
CA THR A 111 10.49 -2.60 4.59
C THR A 111 9.80 -2.90 3.26
N ALA A 112 9.29 -4.12 3.05
CA ALA A 112 8.46 -4.44 1.89
C ALA A 112 7.22 -3.53 1.79
N GLN A 113 6.68 -3.07 2.92
CA GLN A 113 5.55 -2.13 2.94
C GLN A 113 5.92 -0.77 2.35
N LEU A 114 7.17 -0.30 2.53
CA LEU A 114 7.64 0.94 1.95
C LEU A 114 7.70 0.87 0.41
N ALA A 115 8.14 -0.26 -0.16
CA ALA A 115 8.10 -0.45 -1.61
C ALA A 115 6.68 -0.28 -2.16
N MET A 116 5.70 -0.86 -1.45
CA MET A 116 4.30 -0.77 -1.83
C MET A 116 3.69 0.62 -1.64
N SER A 117 4.12 1.39 -0.63
CA SER A 117 3.62 2.75 -0.44
C SER A 117 4.16 3.70 -1.50
N LEU A 118 5.42 3.55 -1.91
CA LEU A 118 6.07 4.41 -2.91
C LEU A 118 5.37 4.39 -4.29
N ARG A 119 4.66 3.32 -4.64
CA ARG A 119 3.90 3.25 -5.90
C ARG A 119 2.75 4.27 -5.96
N TYR A 120 2.17 4.64 -4.81
CA TYR A 120 1.04 5.58 -4.75
C TYR A 120 1.48 7.03 -4.96
N ASP A 121 2.76 7.35 -4.79
CA ASP A 121 3.29 8.70 -5.07
C ASP A 121 3.52 8.94 -6.58
N ASN A 122 3.23 7.95 -7.43
CA ASN A 122 3.52 7.96 -8.87
C ASN A 122 2.62 8.88 -9.70
N TYR A 123 1.54 9.42 -9.12
CA TYR A 123 0.64 10.37 -9.78
C TYR A 123 1.30 11.72 -10.09
N GLN A 124 2.47 11.99 -9.49
CA GLN A 124 3.30 13.17 -9.74
C GLN A 124 4.41 12.80 -10.73
N PRO A 125 4.32 13.19 -12.02
CA PRO A 125 5.29 12.79 -13.05
C PRO A 125 6.73 13.14 -12.69
N GLU A 126 6.96 14.24 -11.98
CA GLU A 126 8.26 14.70 -11.50
C GLU A 126 8.89 13.78 -10.46
N LYS A 127 8.09 12.98 -9.74
CA LYS A 127 8.58 12.05 -8.71
C LYS A 127 8.92 10.66 -9.26
N LYS A 128 8.47 10.31 -10.48
CA LYS A 128 8.67 8.99 -11.11
C LYS A 128 10.10 8.50 -11.04
N ALA A 129 11.05 9.34 -11.45
CA ALA A 129 12.48 8.96 -11.48
C ALA A 129 13.00 8.67 -10.06
N THR A 130 12.66 9.52 -9.09
CA THR A 130 13.04 9.35 -7.68
C THR A 130 12.41 8.11 -7.07
N ILE A 131 11.15 7.82 -7.37
CA ILE A 131 10.45 6.61 -6.92
C ILE A 131 11.14 5.36 -7.47
N LYS A 132 11.42 5.32 -8.79
CA LYS A 132 12.15 4.20 -9.41
C LYS A 132 13.52 3.99 -8.76
N ALA A 133 14.27 5.07 -8.51
CA ALA A 133 15.56 4.97 -7.83
C ALA A 133 15.45 4.42 -6.39
N LYS A 134 14.43 4.84 -5.63
CA LYS A 134 14.14 4.29 -4.29
C LYS A 134 13.78 2.79 -4.37
N LEU A 135 12.98 2.38 -5.36
CA LEU A 135 12.61 0.97 -5.59
C LEU A 135 13.82 0.13 -6.03
N ASP A 136 14.68 0.65 -6.88
CA ASP A 136 15.93 -0.01 -7.28
C ASP A 136 16.88 -0.21 -6.08
N ALA A 137 16.92 0.76 -5.16
CA ALA A 137 17.65 0.61 -3.91
C ALA A 137 17.09 -0.53 -3.05
N LEU A 138 15.75 -0.65 -2.93
CA LEU A 138 15.08 -1.76 -2.24
C LEU A 138 15.29 -3.11 -2.94
N GLY A 139 15.39 -3.13 -4.28
CA GLY A 139 15.69 -4.32 -5.07
C GLY A 139 17.06 -4.95 -4.76
N LYS A 140 17.96 -4.21 -4.09
CA LYS A 140 19.27 -4.68 -3.61
C LYS A 140 19.23 -5.19 -2.16
N SER A 141 18.04 -5.30 -1.55
CA SER A 141 17.86 -5.82 -0.20
C SER A 141 18.32 -7.28 -0.07
N LYS A 142 18.84 -7.65 1.10
CA LYS A 142 19.13 -9.06 1.43
C LYS A 142 17.87 -9.87 1.69
N ASP A 143 16.77 -9.21 2.04
CA ASP A 143 15.48 -9.86 2.28
C ASP A 143 14.71 -10.12 0.98
N ALA A 144 14.25 -11.37 0.78
CA ALA A 144 13.56 -11.77 -0.45
C ALA A 144 12.17 -11.11 -0.60
N THR A 145 11.48 -10.87 0.51
CA THR A 145 10.17 -10.21 0.52
C THR A 145 10.30 -8.76 0.08
N VAL A 146 11.33 -8.06 0.55
CA VAL A 146 11.62 -6.68 0.13
C VAL A 146 11.96 -6.62 -1.36
N ARG A 147 12.80 -7.54 -1.87
CA ARG A 147 13.11 -7.58 -3.31
C ARG A 147 11.88 -7.87 -4.17
N ALA A 148 11.03 -8.81 -3.74
CA ALA A 148 9.78 -9.12 -4.44
C ALA A 148 8.83 -7.92 -4.47
N ALA A 149 8.65 -7.25 -3.33
CA ALA A 149 7.82 -6.04 -3.21
C ALA A 149 8.34 -4.90 -4.10
N ALA A 150 9.65 -4.67 -4.09
CA ALA A 150 10.29 -3.64 -4.90
C ALA A 150 10.14 -3.90 -6.40
N LEU A 151 10.31 -5.15 -6.84
CA LEU A 151 10.13 -5.53 -8.24
C LEU A 151 8.67 -5.40 -8.69
N TYR A 152 7.71 -5.78 -7.84
CA TYR A 152 6.29 -5.56 -8.13
C TYR A 152 5.98 -4.07 -8.25
N ALA A 153 6.36 -3.27 -7.25
CA ALA A 153 6.12 -1.83 -7.25
C ALA A 153 6.78 -1.14 -8.45
N LEU A 154 7.96 -1.58 -8.88
CA LEU A 154 8.63 -1.06 -10.07
C LEU A 154 7.84 -1.39 -11.35
N ALA A 155 7.24 -2.58 -11.42
CA ALA A 155 6.36 -2.96 -12.53
C ALA A 155 5.12 -2.07 -12.58
N GLU A 156 4.46 -1.81 -11.44
CA GLU A 156 3.29 -0.92 -11.36
C GLU A 156 3.63 0.51 -11.80
N VAL A 157 4.73 1.07 -11.27
CA VAL A 157 5.20 2.42 -11.65
C VAL A 157 5.54 2.50 -13.15
N THR A 158 6.00 1.39 -13.74
CA THR A 158 6.28 1.29 -15.17
C THR A 158 5.01 1.16 -16.00
N LYS A 159 4.02 0.39 -15.52
CA LYS A 159 2.72 0.18 -16.18
C LYS A 159 2.01 1.50 -16.45
N ASP A 160 2.08 2.44 -15.51
CA ASP A 160 1.50 3.78 -15.64
C ASP A 160 2.12 4.62 -16.78
N THR A 161 3.29 4.24 -17.29
CA THR A 161 3.94 4.90 -18.44
C THR A 161 3.85 4.06 -19.71
N ASP A 162 4.03 2.75 -19.58
CA ASP A 162 3.96 1.78 -20.66
C ASP A 162 3.62 0.41 -20.08
N ALA A 163 2.35 0.00 -20.26
CA ALA A 163 1.85 -1.28 -19.79
C ALA A 163 2.65 -2.46 -20.36
N LYS A 164 3.11 -2.38 -21.62
CA LYS A 164 3.86 -3.48 -22.25
C LYS A 164 5.23 -3.66 -21.61
N SER A 165 5.90 -2.56 -21.24
CA SER A 165 7.19 -2.58 -20.56
C SER A 165 7.13 -3.11 -19.12
N ALA A 166 5.94 -3.15 -18.50
CA ALA A 166 5.76 -3.74 -17.17
C ALA A 166 5.74 -5.29 -17.19
N ILE A 167 5.28 -5.92 -18.28
CA ILE A 167 5.14 -7.38 -18.40
C ILE A 167 6.45 -8.14 -18.10
N PRO A 168 7.62 -7.76 -18.65
CA PRO A 168 8.88 -8.42 -18.33
C PRO A 168 9.23 -8.37 -16.83
N LEU A 169 8.86 -7.30 -16.13
CA LEU A 169 9.12 -7.14 -14.70
C LEU A 169 8.22 -8.08 -13.88
N TYR A 170 6.93 -8.20 -14.22
CA TYR A 170 6.04 -9.18 -13.59
C TYR A 170 6.52 -10.62 -13.84
N ARG A 171 6.90 -10.95 -15.08
CA ARG A 171 7.43 -12.29 -15.41
C ARG A 171 8.73 -12.60 -14.66
N ARG A 172 9.62 -11.62 -14.52
CA ARG A 172 10.82 -11.75 -13.68
C ARG A 172 10.46 -12.01 -12.22
N LEU A 173 9.43 -11.35 -11.70
CA LEU A 173 8.96 -11.58 -10.32
C LEU A 173 8.48 -13.01 -10.14
N LEU A 174 7.65 -13.52 -11.05
CA LEU A 174 7.16 -14.90 -11.01
C LEU A 174 8.31 -15.92 -11.05
N ALA A 175 9.33 -15.67 -11.86
CA ALA A 175 10.49 -16.54 -11.97
C ALA A 175 11.37 -16.54 -10.70
N GLN A 176 11.58 -15.37 -10.08
CA GLN A 176 12.48 -15.23 -8.93
C GLN A 176 11.81 -15.47 -7.58
N TYR A 177 10.51 -15.21 -7.47
CA TYR A 177 9.76 -15.23 -6.21
C TYR A 177 8.38 -15.90 -6.36
N PRO A 178 8.30 -17.14 -6.89
CA PRO A 178 7.03 -17.78 -7.29
C PRO A 178 6.03 -17.99 -6.14
N THR A 179 6.52 -18.10 -4.90
CA THR A 179 5.69 -18.33 -3.71
C THR A 179 5.34 -17.05 -2.94
N SER A 180 5.81 -15.88 -3.41
CA SER A 180 5.52 -14.61 -2.74
C SER A 180 4.06 -14.19 -2.94
N SER A 181 3.51 -13.42 -2.00
CA SER A 181 2.20 -12.77 -2.19
C SER A 181 2.18 -11.86 -3.43
N TYR A 182 3.32 -11.27 -3.77
CA TYR A 182 3.51 -10.45 -4.97
C TYR A 182 3.47 -11.25 -6.26
N ALA A 183 3.75 -12.56 -6.25
CA ALA A 183 3.57 -13.41 -7.42
C ALA A 183 2.10 -13.51 -7.82
N LYS A 184 1.19 -13.68 -6.84
CA LYS A 184 -0.25 -13.67 -7.11
C LYS A 184 -0.70 -12.36 -7.74
N LEU A 185 -0.20 -11.23 -7.24
CA LEU A 185 -0.49 -9.90 -7.81
C LEU A 185 0.07 -9.77 -9.24
N ALA A 186 1.30 -10.20 -9.47
CA ALA A 186 1.93 -10.18 -10.80
C ALA A 186 1.19 -11.05 -11.83
N THR A 187 0.72 -12.24 -11.44
CA THR A 187 -0.13 -13.08 -12.30
C THR A 187 -1.41 -12.36 -12.68
N GLY A 188 -2.08 -11.71 -11.71
CA GLY A 188 -3.27 -10.92 -11.97
C GLY A 188 -3.00 -9.75 -12.93
N ALA A 189 -1.91 -9.01 -12.72
CA ALA A 189 -1.53 -7.89 -13.57
C ALA A 189 -1.18 -8.32 -15.01
N ILE A 190 -0.50 -9.46 -15.19
CA ILE A 190 -0.25 -10.04 -16.51
C ILE A 190 -1.57 -10.44 -17.17
N PHE A 191 -2.45 -11.14 -16.45
CA PHE A 191 -3.75 -11.57 -16.98
C PHE A 191 -4.57 -10.36 -17.43
N GLU A 192 -4.65 -9.32 -16.61
CA GLU A 192 -5.32 -8.05 -16.95
C GLU A 192 -4.73 -7.44 -18.22
N SER A 193 -3.39 -7.37 -18.32
CA SER A 193 -2.72 -6.79 -19.48
C SER A 193 -2.89 -7.61 -20.76
N GLU A 194 -3.04 -8.92 -20.67
CA GLU A 194 -3.12 -9.83 -21.82
C GLU A 194 -4.57 -10.14 -22.24
N HIS A 195 -5.56 -9.95 -21.37
CA HIS A 195 -6.94 -10.39 -21.60
C HIS A 195 -8.02 -9.33 -21.34
N LEU A 196 -7.73 -8.27 -20.58
CA LEU A 196 -8.73 -7.30 -20.11
C LEU A 196 -8.52 -5.88 -20.66
N GLN A 197 -7.89 -5.76 -21.83
CA GLN A 197 -7.64 -4.47 -22.48
C GLN A 197 -8.80 -4.05 -23.38
N VAL A 198 -8.92 -2.74 -23.64
CA VAL A 198 -9.90 -2.21 -24.61
C VAL A 198 -9.70 -2.86 -25.97
N GLY A 199 -10.79 -3.34 -26.56
CA GLY A 199 -10.80 -4.05 -27.84
C GLY A 199 -10.63 -5.57 -27.72
N MET A 200 -10.33 -6.10 -26.54
CA MET A 200 -10.38 -7.55 -26.29
C MET A 200 -11.81 -8.03 -26.05
N ILE A 201 -12.05 -9.32 -26.30
CA ILE A 201 -13.31 -9.96 -25.98
C ILE A 201 -13.42 -10.05 -24.45
N ALA A 202 -14.46 -9.45 -23.87
CA ALA A 202 -14.74 -9.60 -22.44
C ALA A 202 -14.87 -11.10 -22.07
N PRO A 203 -14.22 -11.56 -20.97
CA PRO A 203 -14.37 -12.93 -20.50
C PRO A 203 -15.83 -13.29 -20.24
N GLU A 204 -16.15 -14.58 -20.35
CA GLU A 204 -17.49 -15.06 -20.00
C GLU A 204 -17.79 -14.78 -18.52
N ILE A 205 -19.00 -14.30 -18.26
CA ILE A 205 -19.51 -14.09 -16.91
C ILE A 205 -20.80 -14.90 -16.82
N THR A 206 -20.81 -15.87 -15.92
CA THR A 206 -21.97 -16.70 -15.64
C THR A 206 -22.32 -16.59 -14.17
N GLY A 207 -23.59 -16.42 -13.87
CA GLY A 207 -24.07 -16.37 -12.48
C GLY A 207 -25.58 -16.20 -12.41
N PRO A 208 -26.20 -16.45 -11.25
CA PRO A 208 -27.60 -16.12 -11.07
C PRO A 208 -27.81 -14.61 -11.08
N ASP A 209 -28.86 -14.14 -11.75
CA ASP A 209 -29.36 -12.77 -11.64
C ASP A 209 -30.18 -12.57 -10.35
N GLN A 210 -30.81 -11.39 -10.22
CA GLN A 210 -31.62 -11.05 -9.03
C GLN A 210 -32.88 -11.92 -8.87
N GLU A 211 -33.32 -12.60 -9.94
CA GLU A 211 -34.47 -13.51 -9.93
C GLU A 211 -34.03 -14.99 -9.81
N GLY A 212 -32.73 -15.24 -9.67
CA GLY A 212 -32.15 -16.58 -9.57
C GLY A 212 -32.00 -17.30 -10.90
N LYS A 213 -32.22 -16.61 -12.03
CA LYS A 213 -32.01 -17.18 -13.36
C LYS A 213 -30.54 -17.10 -13.73
N THR A 214 -30.00 -18.18 -14.30
CA THR A 214 -28.63 -18.16 -14.84
C THR A 214 -28.52 -17.15 -15.97
N PHE A 215 -27.69 -16.14 -15.76
CA PHE A 215 -27.22 -15.16 -16.74
C PHE A 215 -25.90 -15.64 -17.35
N GLN A 216 -25.72 -15.42 -18.65
CA GLN A 216 -24.44 -15.54 -19.36
C GLN A 216 -24.19 -14.28 -20.19
N LEU A 217 -22.99 -13.70 -20.10
CA LEU A 217 -22.65 -12.47 -20.82
C LEU A 217 -22.74 -12.65 -22.35
N SER A 218 -22.39 -13.83 -22.86
CA SER A 218 -22.48 -14.13 -24.29
C SER A 218 -23.90 -14.11 -24.87
N GLU A 219 -24.95 -14.22 -24.05
CA GLU A 219 -26.35 -14.13 -24.50
C GLU A 219 -26.72 -12.71 -24.97
N TYR A 220 -25.90 -11.71 -24.65
CA TYR A 220 -26.12 -10.31 -24.99
C TYR A 220 -25.35 -9.85 -26.24
N ARG A 221 -24.76 -10.78 -27.00
CA ARG A 221 -24.11 -10.45 -28.29
C ARG A 221 -25.09 -9.72 -29.21
N GLY A 222 -24.60 -8.69 -29.89
CA GLY A 222 -25.42 -7.81 -30.74
C GLY A 222 -26.11 -6.66 -29.98
N LYS A 223 -25.98 -6.58 -28.65
CA LYS A 223 -26.44 -5.45 -27.84
C LYS A 223 -25.26 -4.62 -27.32
N VAL A 224 -25.53 -3.37 -26.95
CA VAL A 224 -24.63 -2.59 -26.10
C VAL A 224 -24.87 -3.02 -24.66
N VAL A 225 -23.79 -3.40 -23.97
CA VAL A 225 -23.84 -3.91 -22.60
C VAL A 225 -22.99 -3.02 -21.71
N VAL A 226 -23.56 -2.61 -20.58
CA VAL A 226 -22.82 -1.98 -19.47
C VAL A 226 -22.79 -2.98 -18.33
N LEU A 227 -21.59 -3.33 -17.87
CA LEU A 227 -21.39 -4.17 -16.69
C LEU A 227 -21.01 -3.27 -15.51
N ASP A 228 -21.85 -3.31 -14.47
CA ASP A 228 -21.66 -2.56 -13.24
C ASP A 228 -21.26 -3.51 -12.10
N PHE A 229 -20.09 -3.27 -11.50
CA PHE A 229 -19.56 -4.06 -10.39
C PHE A 229 -19.80 -3.29 -9.08
N TRP A 230 -20.84 -3.67 -8.31
CA TRP A 230 -21.30 -2.97 -7.10
C TRP A 230 -21.54 -3.93 -5.92
N GLY A 231 -21.77 -3.38 -4.71
CA GLY A 231 -22.08 -4.16 -3.50
C GLY A 231 -22.65 -3.30 -2.37
N PHE A 232 -23.26 -3.93 -1.36
CA PHE A 232 -23.68 -3.25 -0.11
C PHE A 232 -22.55 -3.39 0.90
N TRP A 233 -21.82 -2.31 1.16
CA TRP A 233 -20.71 -2.26 2.12
C TRP A 233 -21.09 -1.48 3.37
#